data_AF-A0A7Y9EYG5-F1
#
_entry.id   AF-A0A7Y9EYG5-F1
#
_cell.length_a   1.000
_cell.length_b   1.000
_cell.length_c   1.000
_cell.angle_alpha   90.00
_cell.angle_beta   90.00
_cell.angle_gamma   90.00
#
_symmetry.space_group_name_H-M   'P 1'
#
loop_
_entity.id
_entity.type
_entity.pdbx_description
1 polymer ?
#
loop_
_entity_poly.entity_id
_entity_poly.type
_entity_poly.pdbx_seq_one_letter_code
_entity_poly.pdbx_strand_id
1 'polypeptide(L)'
;MLLPRAHASVLSALLLLALLLGVTAPVSAEDTTQDEERSATVVLPDIKGINPTIDEYVVEVADTSYDTLRASWKGHRTTLAADGPTTVALPVDGAGRVTVEGCVKRSCTQVERSERLVVLRALQVSWGGTVRVNEGEAFVDGVADQELPGRYGHVAWELRDADPAGPPVASGESSWSSRSRLTGTRVRFAVQVPAGLDETEHELRAELSSSTPVFGDLADDLTGTVVVDRTVPVIGSLTLSRDTIYPPRDKYLDATVIKAAVPADTVGGSYVVEAVDGEVVASGDLEKRRGTDLRVATWRGTRRDGTSLPTGEYVVRAEVEDEAGNRSAPVETTVAVVAQRLRQHKFDLRMRPADAEIHRNVGRCSRLKSPSSRRLPGSVGYFSELRCSRSAEAHVVTSNGVYLPPTADGHYKKLQLRVTGGRSQRHRNGALPYLVVHFENRKGRLVERTQLGRRYREWRLDKVGDEVVHDRKAERPYVIWVVGLSEGSRYDVDEYRLRGFRSVLKDVPTD
;
A
#
# COMPACT_ATOMS: atom_id res chain seq x y z
N MET A 1 -15.04 -39.19 -9.60
CA MET A 1 -14.73 -37.89 -10.24
C MET A 1 -13.25 -37.61 -10.05
N LEU A 2 -12.46 -38.10 -10.99
CA LEU A 2 -11.02 -37.95 -11.10
C LEU A 2 -10.77 -37.76 -12.58
N LEU A 3 -10.17 -36.65 -12.97
CA LEU A 3 -9.48 -36.52 -14.24
C LEU A 3 -8.36 -35.49 -14.09
N PRO A 4 -7.09 -35.93 -14.17
CA PRO A 4 -5.96 -35.12 -14.62
C PRO A 4 -5.86 -35.19 -16.15
N ARG A 5 -5.17 -34.21 -16.76
CA ARG A 5 -4.61 -34.13 -18.15
C ARG A 5 -4.56 -32.63 -18.54
N ALA A 6 -3.63 -32.10 -19.32
CA ALA A 6 -2.54 -32.66 -20.12
C ALA A 6 -1.79 -31.51 -20.85
N HIS A 7 -0.48 -31.72 -21.03
CA HIS A 7 0.33 -31.53 -22.26
C HIS A 7 0.36 -30.20 -23.03
N ALA A 8 1.56 -29.69 -23.31
CA ALA A 8 2.34 -30.02 -24.53
C ALA A 8 3.71 -29.31 -24.46
N SER A 9 4.85 -30.03 -24.40
CA SER A 9 5.75 -30.44 -25.51
C SER A 9 6.30 -29.27 -26.34
N VAL A 10 7.61 -29.21 -26.60
CA VAL A 10 8.18 -29.76 -27.85
C VAL A 10 9.72 -29.78 -27.84
N LEU A 11 10.28 -30.96 -28.17
CA LEU A 11 11.50 -31.31 -28.92
C LEU A 11 12.89 -30.85 -28.45
N SER A 12 13.99 -31.61 -28.61
CA SER A 12 14.30 -32.96 -29.11
C SER A 12 15.79 -33.21 -28.79
N ALA A 13 16.18 -34.35 -28.21
CA ALA A 13 16.81 -35.51 -28.88
C ALA A 13 18.30 -35.28 -29.26
N LEU A 14 19.29 -36.13 -29.02
CA LEU A 14 19.43 -37.61 -29.02
C LEU A 14 20.73 -37.95 -28.21
N LEU A 15 20.74 -38.94 -27.31
CA LEU A 15 21.20 -40.35 -27.51
C LEU A 15 22.72 -40.50 -27.73
N LEU A 16 23.47 -41.50 -27.24
CA LEU A 16 23.26 -42.71 -26.44
C LEU A 16 24.69 -43.24 -26.15
N LEU A 17 25.10 -43.43 -24.89
CA LEU A 17 25.34 -44.73 -24.23
C LEU A 17 26.20 -45.77 -25.00
N ALA A 18 27.36 -46.16 -24.44
CA ALA A 18 27.69 -47.56 -24.13
C ALA A 18 29.03 -47.70 -23.37
N LEU A 19 28.94 -48.41 -22.24
CA LEU A 19 30.04 -49.02 -21.48
C LEU A 19 30.77 -50.10 -22.29
N LEU A 20 32.05 -50.36 -21.97
CA LEU A 20 32.49 -51.66 -21.41
C LEU A 20 33.97 -51.66 -21.00
N LEU A 21 34.23 -52.42 -19.93
CA LEU A 21 35.47 -52.61 -19.17
C LEU A 21 36.53 -53.45 -19.90
N GLY A 22 37.81 -53.30 -19.50
CA GLY A 22 38.72 -54.45 -19.36
C GLY A 22 40.16 -54.34 -19.89
N VAL A 23 41.07 -53.83 -19.03
CA VAL A 23 42.46 -54.30 -18.75
C VAL A 23 43.41 -54.67 -19.90
N THR A 24 44.50 -53.91 -20.07
CA THR A 24 45.90 -54.41 -20.10
C THR A 24 46.86 -53.34 -19.54
N ALA A 25 48.01 -53.82 -19.06
CA ALA A 25 48.96 -53.20 -18.13
C ALA A 25 49.86 -52.09 -18.78
N PRO A 26 50.76 -51.44 -18.01
CA PRO A 26 51.28 -50.10 -18.28
C PRO A 26 52.37 -50.12 -19.36
N VAL A 27 52.28 -49.18 -20.29
CA VAL A 27 53.46 -48.76 -21.07
C VAL A 27 53.87 -47.41 -20.52
N SER A 28 55.02 -47.44 -19.85
CA SER A 28 55.83 -46.26 -19.60
C SER A 28 56.05 -45.53 -20.92
N ALA A 29 55.55 -44.32 -21.01
CA ALA A 29 56.17 -43.27 -21.78
C ALA A 29 56.15 -42.04 -20.86
N GLU A 30 57.25 -41.88 -20.13
CA GLU A 30 57.69 -40.57 -19.67
C GLU A 30 57.76 -39.68 -20.91
N ASP A 31 56.68 -38.95 -21.21
CA ASP A 31 56.78 -37.75 -22.02
C ASP A 31 56.93 -36.60 -21.01
N THR A 32 58.14 -36.53 -20.46
CA THR A 32 58.68 -35.32 -19.87
C THR A 32 58.82 -34.31 -21.00
N THR A 33 57.70 -33.72 -21.42
CA THR A 33 57.75 -32.39 -22.00
C THR A 33 58.18 -31.50 -20.85
N GLN A 34 59.45 -31.12 -20.88
CA GLN A 34 59.91 -29.91 -20.23
C GLN A 34 58.87 -28.83 -20.55
N ASP A 35 58.07 -28.45 -19.57
CA ASP A 35 57.64 -27.06 -19.47
C ASP A 35 58.96 -26.28 -19.44
N GLU A 36 59.46 -25.89 -20.62
CA GLU A 36 60.39 -24.77 -20.70
C GLU A 36 59.68 -23.65 -19.94
N GLU A 37 60.21 -23.26 -18.79
CA GLU A 37 59.72 -22.14 -18.00
C GLU A 37 59.81 -20.89 -18.87
N ARG A 38 58.76 -20.67 -19.67
CA ARG A 38 58.63 -19.49 -20.49
C ARG A 38 58.40 -18.33 -19.55
N SER A 39 59.17 -17.28 -19.77
CA SER A 39 59.16 -16.09 -18.95
C SER A 39 59.22 -14.88 -19.87
N ALA A 40 58.67 -13.79 -19.37
CA ALA A 40 58.85 -12.49 -19.96
C ALA A 40 59.07 -11.50 -18.81
N THR A 41 60.03 -10.60 -18.99
CA THR A 41 60.29 -9.52 -18.04
C THR A 41 59.56 -8.28 -18.55
N VAL A 42 58.49 -7.91 -17.86
CA VAL A 42 57.62 -6.81 -18.24
C VAL A 42 57.65 -5.76 -17.13
N VAL A 43 57.98 -4.52 -17.47
CA VAL A 43 57.95 -3.38 -16.56
C VAL A 43 56.69 -2.57 -16.84
N LEU A 44 55.84 -2.47 -15.82
CA LEU A 44 54.64 -1.65 -15.87
C LEU A 44 54.92 -0.27 -15.24
N PRO A 45 54.34 0.81 -15.80
CA PRO A 45 54.53 2.15 -15.27
C PRO A 45 53.82 2.30 -13.92
N ASP A 46 54.43 3.01 -12.98
CA ASP A 46 53.81 3.36 -11.69
C ASP A 46 52.88 4.58 -11.84
N ILE A 47 51.86 4.42 -12.68
CA ILE A 47 50.80 5.41 -12.87
C ILE A 47 49.46 4.79 -12.47
N LYS A 48 48.72 5.52 -11.62
CA LYS A 48 47.43 5.07 -11.05
C LYS A 48 46.25 5.75 -11.73
N GLY A 49 46.51 6.80 -12.51
CA GLY A 49 45.52 7.57 -13.25
C GLY A 49 46.01 7.92 -14.66
N ILE A 50 45.13 7.73 -15.65
CA ILE A 50 45.25 8.29 -16.99
C ILE A 50 44.21 9.40 -17.10
N ASN A 51 44.63 10.55 -17.60
CA ASN A 51 43.85 11.78 -17.61
C ASN A 51 44.12 12.59 -18.89
N PRO A 52 43.51 13.77 -19.11
CA PRO A 52 43.73 14.55 -20.33
C PRO A 52 45.19 14.97 -20.57
N THR A 53 45.99 15.08 -19.51
CA THR A 53 47.39 15.49 -19.55
C THR A 53 48.35 14.29 -19.60
N ILE A 54 47.93 13.14 -19.06
CA ILE A 54 48.67 11.87 -19.06
C ILE A 54 47.83 10.86 -19.83
N ASP A 55 48.02 10.79 -21.13
CA ASP A 55 47.19 10.01 -22.07
C ASP A 55 47.82 8.68 -22.52
N GLU A 56 49.09 8.45 -22.18
CA GLU A 56 49.83 7.24 -22.54
C GLU A 56 50.07 6.30 -21.36
N TYR A 57 49.84 5.00 -21.57
CA TYR A 57 50.23 3.93 -20.65
C TYR A 57 51.26 3.04 -21.33
N VAL A 58 52.54 3.31 -21.09
CA VAL A 58 53.66 2.65 -21.77
C VAL A 58 54.12 1.43 -20.98
N VAL A 59 54.04 0.25 -21.59
CA VAL A 59 54.57 -1.00 -21.04
C VAL A 59 55.89 -1.32 -21.72
N GLU A 60 56.92 -1.61 -20.93
CA GLU A 60 58.24 -1.96 -21.43
C GLU A 60 58.48 -3.46 -21.31
N VAL A 61 58.90 -4.10 -22.40
CA VAL A 61 59.28 -5.51 -22.43
C VAL A 61 60.79 -5.57 -22.54
N ALA A 62 61.46 -6.19 -21.58
CA ALA A 62 62.92 -6.32 -21.58
C ALA A 62 63.40 -7.64 -22.21
N ASP A 63 62.61 -8.71 -22.07
CA ASP A 63 62.88 -10.02 -22.68
C ASP A 63 61.60 -10.87 -22.68
N THR A 64 61.44 -11.77 -23.65
CA THR A 64 60.31 -12.69 -23.75
C THR A 64 60.63 -13.95 -24.56
N SER A 65 60.22 -15.12 -24.04
CA SER A 65 60.23 -16.39 -24.78
C SER A 65 58.86 -16.81 -25.33
N TYR A 66 57.89 -15.89 -25.34
CA TYR A 66 56.55 -16.09 -25.92
C TYR A 66 56.49 -15.69 -27.41
N ASP A 67 55.62 -16.36 -28.18
CA ASP A 67 55.40 -16.04 -29.61
C ASP A 67 54.78 -14.64 -29.77
N THR A 68 53.96 -14.21 -28.81
CA THR A 68 53.32 -12.89 -28.80
C THR A 68 52.98 -12.47 -27.37
N LEU A 69 53.24 -11.22 -27.03
CA LEU A 69 52.75 -10.58 -25.81
C LEU A 69 51.57 -9.65 -26.13
N ARG A 70 50.57 -9.63 -25.26
CA ARG A 70 49.39 -8.77 -25.40
C ARG A 70 49.06 -8.10 -24.07
N ALA A 71 48.93 -6.78 -24.08
CA ALA A 71 48.29 -6.06 -23.00
C ALA A 71 46.78 -5.99 -23.26
N SER A 72 45.98 -6.13 -22.21
CA SER A 72 44.53 -6.02 -22.28
C SER A 72 43.98 -5.00 -21.30
N TRP A 73 43.03 -4.18 -21.78
CA TRP A 73 42.28 -3.21 -21.01
C TRP A 73 40.80 -3.32 -21.37
N LYS A 74 39.96 -3.67 -20.40
CA LYS A 74 38.48 -3.72 -20.56
C LYS A 74 38.02 -4.47 -21.83
N GLY A 75 38.74 -5.53 -22.22
CA GLY A 75 38.43 -6.35 -23.40
C GLY A 75 39.14 -5.91 -24.70
N HIS A 76 39.73 -4.71 -24.73
CA HIS A 76 40.60 -4.26 -25.81
C HIS A 76 42.00 -4.84 -25.63
N ARG A 77 42.64 -5.23 -26.74
CA ARG A 77 43.96 -5.88 -26.75
C ARG A 77 44.94 -5.07 -27.59
N THR A 78 46.13 -4.85 -27.05
CA THR A 78 47.27 -4.24 -27.73
C THR A 78 48.40 -5.26 -27.78
N THR A 79 48.92 -5.53 -28.98
CA THR A 79 50.11 -6.39 -29.13
C THR A 79 51.34 -5.61 -28.67
N LEU A 80 52.12 -6.18 -27.75
CA LEU A 80 53.35 -5.58 -27.25
C LEU A 80 54.53 -5.96 -28.16
N ALA A 81 55.51 -5.07 -28.27
CA ALA A 81 56.79 -5.37 -28.90
C ALA A 81 57.50 -6.52 -28.16
N ALA A 82 58.32 -7.28 -28.87
CA ALA A 82 59.13 -8.35 -28.27
C ALA A 82 60.25 -7.80 -27.38
N ASP A 83 60.67 -6.56 -27.61
CA ASP A 83 61.66 -5.81 -26.83
C ASP A 83 61.36 -4.31 -26.98
N GLY A 84 61.49 -3.54 -25.90
CA GLY A 84 61.27 -2.10 -25.83
C GLY A 84 59.85 -1.63 -25.42
N PRO A 85 59.61 -0.31 -25.44
CA PRO A 85 58.36 0.30 -24.97
C PRO A 85 57.22 0.13 -25.99
N THR A 86 56.01 -0.13 -25.49
CA THR A 86 54.77 -0.10 -26.27
C THR A 86 53.66 0.62 -25.52
N THR A 87 53.03 1.61 -26.17
CA THR A 87 51.85 2.29 -25.62
C THR A 87 50.63 1.39 -25.72
N VAL A 88 50.02 1.08 -24.57
CA VAL A 88 48.80 0.29 -24.49
C VAL A 88 47.61 1.17 -24.85
N ALA A 89 46.77 0.71 -25.79
CA ALA A 89 45.56 1.42 -26.14
C ALA A 89 44.53 1.35 -24.99
N LEU A 90 44.11 2.52 -24.50
CA LEU A 90 43.08 2.69 -23.47
C LEU A 90 41.87 3.44 -24.04
N PRO A 91 41.12 2.85 -24.98
CA PRO A 91 40.08 3.55 -25.73
C PRO A 91 38.81 3.84 -24.92
N VAL A 92 38.66 3.23 -23.73
CA VAL A 92 37.46 3.35 -22.89
C VAL A 92 37.89 3.78 -21.49
N ASP A 93 37.22 4.79 -20.95
CA ASP A 93 37.40 5.26 -19.58
C ASP A 93 36.87 4.23 -18.57
N GLY A 94 37.33 4.31 -17.32
CA GLY A 94 36.89 3.43 -16.23
C GLY A 94 38.02 2.96 -15.33
N ALA A 95 37.64 2.23 -14.28
CA ALA A 95 38.57 1.61 -13.35
C ALA A 95 38.82 0.14 -13.67
N GLY A 96 40.08 -0.29 -13.65
CA GLY A 96 40.49 -1.64 -14.01
C GLY A 96 41.95 -1.92 -13.70
N ARG A 97 42.51 -2.90 -14.41
CA ARG A 97 43.95 -3.22 -14.42
C ARG A 97 44.33 -3.55 -15.85
N VAL A 98 45.53 -3.19 -16.25
CA VAL A 98 46.14 -3.68 -17.48
C VAL A 98 46.71 -5.05 -17.17
N THR A 99 46.27 -6.06 -17.93
CA THR A 99 46.77 -7.43 -17.80
C THR A 99 47.63 -7.75 -19.02
N VAL A 100 48.85 -8.23 -18.80
CA VAL A 100 49.75 -8.67 -19.85
C VAL A 100 49.73 -10.18 -19.94
N GLU A 101 49.46 -10.70 -21.12
CA GLU A 101 49.34 -12.13 -21.42
C GLU A 101 50.43 -12.53 -22.43
N GLY A 102 51.14 -13.60 -22.13
CA GLY A 102 52.07 -14.27 -23.04
C GLY A 102 51.36 -15.42 -23.74
N CYS A 103 51.41 -15.43 -25.07
CA CYS A 103 50.70 -16.41 -25.89
C CYS A 103 51.68 -17.33 -26.64
N VAL A 104 51.35 -18.61 -26.68
CA VAL A 104 52.01 -19.63 -27.51
C VAL A 104 50.94 -20.30 -28.36
N LYS A 105 51.08 -20.24 -29.68
CA LYS A 105 50.02 -20.67 -30.62
C LYS A 105 48.65 -20.05 -30.28
N ARG A 106 47.73 -20.83 -29.69
CA ARG A 106 46.36 -20.40 -29.32
C ARG A 106 46.11 -20.35 -27.81
N SER A 107 47.11 -20.67 -26.98
CA SER A 107 47.01 -20.61 -25.53
C SER A 107 47.71 -19.37 -25.01
N CYS A 108 47.10 -18.66 -24.06
CA CYS A 108 47.68 -17.47 -23.44
C CYS A 108 47.66 -17.61 -21.92
N THR A 109 48.75 -17.21 -21.27
CA THR A 109 48.89 -17.18 -19.81
C THR A 109 49.18 -15.77 -19.35
N GLN A 110 48.60 -15.35 -18.23
CA GLN A 110 48.91 -14.05 -17.63
C GLN A 110 50.37 -14.04 -17.16
N VAL A 111 51.13 -13.05 -17.64
CA VAL A 111 52.54 -12.82 -17.30
C VAL A 111 52.64 -11.80 -16.17
N GLU A 112 51.93 -10.68 -16.31
CA GLU A 112 52.01 -9.56 -15.37
C GLU A 112 50.68 -8.81 -15.29
N ARG A 113 50.48 -8.06 -14.20
CA ARG A 113 49.25 -7.30 -13.98
C ARG A 113 49.52 -6.00 -13.23
N SER A 114 49.01 -4.89 -13.77
CA SER A 114 49.18 -3.57 -13.17
C SER A 114 48.51 -3.44 -11.81
N GLU A 115 48.93 -2.42 -11.07
CA GLU A 115 48.09 -1.82 -10.04
C GLU A 115 46.74 -1.36 -10.60
N ARG A 116 45.78 -1.03 -9.72
CA ARG A 116 44.48 -0.54 -10.17
C ARG A 116 44.69 0.79 -10.89
N LEU A 117 44.35 0.80 -12.17
CA LEU A 117 44.39 1.96 -13.04
C LEU A 117 42.99 2.54 -13.19
N VAL A 118 42.88 3.86 -13.15
CA VAL A 118 41.65 4.59 -13.49
C VAL A 118 41.93 5.46 -14.70
N VAL A 119 41.14 5.31 -15.75
CA VAL A 119 41.19 6.14 -16.95
C VAL A 119 40.00 7.09 -16.90
N LEU A 120 40.25 8.39 -16.81
CA LEU A 120 39.22 9.42 -16.67
C LEU A 120 39.65 10.69 -17.40
N ARG A 121 39.06 10.95 -18.56
CA ARG A 121 39.40 12.10 -19.42
C ARG A 121 38.41 13.25 -19.36
N ALA A 122 37.22 13.02 -18.84
CA ALA A 122 36.20 14.02 -18.61
C ALA A 122 35.38 13.60 -17.38
N LEU A 123 34.54 14.49 -16.84
CA LEU A 123 33.67 14.09 -15.73
C LEU A 123 32.60 13.08 -16.17
N GLN A 124 32.25 13.03 -17.45
CA GLN A 124 31.26 12.12 -18.04
C GLN A 124 29.93 12.18 -17.29
N VAL A 125 29.47 13.40 -17.04
CA VAL A 125 28.19 13.68 -16.41
C VAL A 125 27.17 13.79 -17.54
N SER A 126 26.05 13.11 -17.37
CA SER A 126 24.90 13.27 -18.25
C SER A 126 23.74 13.88 -17.48
N TRP A 127 23.06 14.81 -18.14
CA TRP A 127 21.78 15.37 -17.72
C TRP A 127 20.91 15.47 -18.97
N GLY A 128 19.68 14.97 -18.88
CA GLY A 128 18.69 15.06 -19.97
C GLY A 128 17.31 15.39 -19.42
N GLY A 129 17.27 16.00 -18.23
CA GLY A 129 16.04 16.37 -17.56
C GLY A 129 15.63 17.80 -17.85
N THR A 130 14.37 18.10 -17.57
CA THR A 130 13.86 19.47 -17.49
C THR A 130 13.78 19.85 -16.02
N VAL A 131 14.22 21.06 -15.66
CA VAL A 131 13.99 21.64 -14.33
C VAL A 131 12.94 22.72 -14.45
N ARG A 132 11.90 22.68 -13.60
CA ARG A 132 10.89 23.73 -13.50
C ARG A 132 11.20 24.61 -12.30
N VAL A 133 11.01 25.91 -12.43
CA VAL A 133 11.23 26.88 -11.36
C VAL A 133 10.44 28.15 -11.64
N ASN A 134 9.91 28.79 -10.59
CA ASN A 134 9.23 30.06 -10.73
C ASN A 134 10.21 31.25 -10.77
N GLU A 135 11.15 31.28 -9.82
CA GLU A 135 12.27 32.20 -9.69
C GLU A 135 13.25 31.68 -8.62
N GLY A 136 14.48 32.23 -8.62
CA GLY A 136 15.48 31.91 -7.61
C GLY A 136 16.25 30.63 -7.89
N GLU A 137 16.54 29.85 -6.84
CA GLU A 137 17.46 28.72 -6.93
C GLU A 137 16.78 27.47 -7.51
N ALA A 138 17.25 27.03 -8.69
CA ALA A 138 16.86 25.78 -9.32
C ALA A 138 17.97 24.74 -9.20
N PHE A 139 17.63 23.51 -8.81
CA PHE A 139 18.61 22.43 -8.67
C PHE A 139 18.61 21.51 -9.87
N VAL A 140 19.81 21.26 -10.41
CA VAL A 140 20.04 20.32 -11.50
C VAL A 140 20.68 19.06 -10.92
N ASP A 141 20.06 17.90 -11.18
CA ASP A 141 20.56 16.59 -10.79
C ASP A 141 21.01 15.81 -12.04
N GLY A 142 22.32 15.61 -12.19
CA GLY A 142 22.95 14.78 -13.22
C GLY A 142 23.45 13.43 -12.70
N VAL A 143 23.85 12.57 -13.63
CA VAL A 143 24.41 11.24 -13.34
C VAL A 143 25.75 11.08 -14.05
N ALA A 144 26.80 10.74 -13.30
CA ALA A 144 28.06 10.30 -13.87
C ALA A 144 28.11 8.77 -13.95
N ASP A 145 28.58 8.27 -15.09
CA ASP A 145 28.68 6.83 -15.39
C ASP A 145 29.70 6.09 -14.50
N GLN A 146 30.58 6.84 -13.84
CA GLN A 146 31.61 6.33 -12.96
C GLN A 146 31.74 7.12 -11.66
N GLU A 147 32.55 6.60 -10.74
CA GLU A 147 32.88 7.29 -9.50
C GLU A 147 33.80 8.47 -9.80
N LEU A 148 33.35 9.67 -9.44
CA LEU A 148 34.14 10.88 -9.63
C LEU A 148 35.26 10.94 -8.58
N PRO A 149 36.47 11.39 -8.95
CA PRO A 149 37.62 11.46 -8.04
C PRO A 149 37.47 12.55 -6.97
N GLY A 150 36.51 13.46 -7.13
CA GLY A 150 36.16 14.52 -6.18
C GLY A 150 34.70 14.48 -5.76
N ARG A 151 34.42 15.03 -4.56
CA ARG A 151 33.05 15.23 -4.06
C ARG A 151 32.45 16.58 -4.43
N TYR A 152 33.28 17.50 -4.90
CA TYR A 152 32.89 18.87 -5.21
C TYR A 152 33.69 19.37 -6.42
N GLY A 153 33.13 20.34 -7.13
CA GLY A 153 33.82 21.07 -8.18
C GLY A 153 33.06 22.35 -8.53
N HIS A 154 33.47 23.00 -9.61
CA HIS A 154 32.96 24.29 -10.05
C HIS A 154 32.00 24.12 -11.23
N VAL A 155 31.03 25.02 -11.34
CA VAL A 155 30.09 25.09 -12.46
C VAL A 155 30.02 26.53 -12.94
N ALA A 156 30.35 26.77 -14.21
CA ALA A 156 29.94 27.97 -14.91
C ALA A 156 28.67 27.67 -15.70
N TRP A 157 27.66 28.54 -15.66
CA TRP A 157 26.38 28.27 -16.33
C TRP A 157 25.81 29.50 -17.01
N GLU A 158 25.05 29.25 -18.07
CA GLU A 158 24.33 30.26 -18.86
C GLU A 158 22.92 29.75 -19.18
N LEU A 159 21.92 30.61 -18.98
CA LEU A 159 20.57 30.45 -19.48
C LEU A 159 20.39 31.26 -20.77
N ARG A 160 19.80 30.64 -21.78
CA ARG A 160 19.61 31.23 -23.10
C ARG A 160 18.17 31.05 -23.56
N ASP A 161 17.64 32.08 -24.21
CA ASP A 161 16.39 32.01 -24.95
C ASP A 161 16.54 31.15 -26.22
N ALA A 162 15.43 30.96 -26.95
CA ALA A 162 15.39 30.19 -28.20
C ALA A 162 16.29 30.75 -29.33
N ASP A 163 16.81 31.98 -29.24
CA ASP A 163 17.81 32.50 -30.18
C ASP A 163 19.24 32.14 -29.69
N PRO A 164 19.88 31.11 -30.28
CA PRO A 164 21.20 30.66 -29.84
C PRO A 164 22.32 31.68 -30.12
N ALA A 165 22.08 32.70 -30.96
CA ALA A 165 23.05 33.75 -31.28
C ALA A 165 22.94 34.98 -30.36
N GLY A 166 21.90 35.06 -29.53
CA GLY A 166 21.72 36.13 -28.55
C GLY A 166 22.68 36.03 -27.34
N PRO A 167 22.87 37.12 -26.58
CA PRO A 167 23.52 37.05 -25.28
C PRO A 167 22.68 36.18 -24.32
N PRO A 168 23.31 35.52 -23.33
CA PRO A 168 22.56 34.77 -22.32
C PRO A 168 21.64 35.70 -21.52
N VAL A 169 20.43 35.23 -21.21
CA VAL A 169 19.45 35.96 -20.39
C VAL A 169 19.85 35.98 -18.92
N ALA A 170 20.61 34.98 -18.50
CA ALA A 170 21.26 34.93 -17.20
C ALA A 170 22.53 34.08 -17.29
N SER A 171 23.51 34.38 -16.46
CA SER A 171 24.69 33.53 -16.30
C SER A 171 25.23 33.65 -14.88
N GLY A 172 26.04 32.69 -14.47
CA GLY A 172 26.67 32.71 -13.17
C GLY A 172 27.57 31.53 -12.91
N GLU A 173 28.03 31.47 -11.68
CA GLU A 173 28.91 30.42 -11.19
C GLU A 173 28.29 29.75 -9.96
N SER A 174 28.49 28.46 -9.82
CA SER A 174 28.11 27.69 -8.64
C SER A 174 29.09 26.54 -8.39
N SER A 175 28.81 25.71 -7.39
CA SER A 175 29.55 24.50 -7.13
C SER A 175 28.67 23.28 -7.34
N TRP A 176 29.22 22.23 -7.93
CA TRP A 176 28.57 20.94 -7.93
C TRP A 176 29.05 20.10 -6.74
N SER A 177 28.19 19.19 -6.30
CA SER A 177 28.53 18.16 -5.31
C SER A 177 28.14 16.78 -5.82
N SER A 178 28.88 15.74 -5.42
CA SER A 178 28.60 14.37 -5.84
C SER A 178 28.30 13.43 -4.67
N ARG A 179 27.44 12.45 -4.95
CA ARG A 179 27.09 11.38 -4.00
C ARG A 179 27.02 10.04 -4.70
N SER A 180 27.97 9.16 -4.39
CA SER A 180 27.99 7.78 -4.88
C SER A 180 26.78 6.99 -4.38
N ARG A 181 26.12 6.26 -5.28
CA ARG A 181 25.01 5.33 -5.02
C ARG A 181 25.26 4.03 -5.78
N LEU A 182 24.52 2.98 -5.43
CA LEU A 182 24.58 1.68 -6.13
C LEU A 182 24.29 1.76 -7.64
N THR A 183 23.59 2.82 -8.08
CA THR A 183 23.15 3.03 -9.46
C THR A 183 23.99 4.10 -10.20
N GLY A 184 25.18 4.44 -9.69
CA GLY A 184 26.04 5.50 -10.25
C GLY A 184 26.24 6.69 -9.31
N THR A 185 27.03 7.67 -9.76
CA THR A 185 27.33 8.87 -8.98
C THR A 185 26.34 9.97 -9.35
N ARG A 186 25.56 10.46 -8.38
CA ARG A 186 24.71 11.64 -8.61
C ARG A 186 25.53 12.90 -8.45
N VAL A 187 25.38 13.83 -9.38
CA VAL A 187 25.97 15.17 -9.35
C VAL A 187 24.84 16.17 -9.20
N ARG A 188 24.97 17.13 -8.29
CA ARG A 188 23.97 18.18 -8.06
C ARG A 188 24.63 19.55 -8.02
N PHE A 189 24.06 20.51 -8.72
CA PHE A 189 24.42 21.92 -8.65
C PHE A 189 23.17 22.80 -8.69
N ALA A 190 23.35 24.08 -8.40
CA ALA A 190 22.29 25.07 -8.41
C ALA A 190 22.53 26.11 -9.51
N VAL A 191 21.43 26.60 -10.10
CA VAL A 191 21.41 27.73 -11.01
C VAL A 191 20.48 28.80 -10.44
N GLN A 192 20.82 30.07 -10.63
CA GLN A 192 20.01 31.20 -10.15
C GLN A 192 19.18 31.76 -11.30
N VAL A 193 17.86 31.63 -11.19
CA VAL A 193 16.91 32.12 -12.18
C VAL A 193 16.43 33.51 -11.76
N PRO A 194 16.79 34.58 -12.50
CA PRO A 194 16.40 35.93 -12.12
C PRO A 194 14.89 36.14 -12.22
N ALA A 195 14.37 37.01 -11.36
CA ALA A 195 12.98 37.45 -11.44
C ALA A 195 12.73 38.18 -12.77
N GLY A 196 11.55 37.99 -13.35
CA GLY A 196 11.12 38.71 -14.56
C GLY A 196 11.47 38.06 -15.89
N LEU A 197 12.11 36.89 -15.93
CA LEU A 197 12.22 36.10 -17.16
C LEU A 197 10.83 35.69 -17.68
N ASP A 198 10.68 35.54 -18.99
CA ASP A 198 9.43 35.08 -19.59
C ASP A 198 9.12 33.62 -19.21
N GLU A 199 7.84 33.31 -19.01
CA GLU A 199 7.34 31.96 -18.71
C GLU A 199 7.42 31.06 -19.95
N THR A 200 8.61 30.52 -20.19
CA THR A 200 8.93 29.68 -21.34
C THR A 200 10.10 28.73 -21.04
N GLU A 201 10.47 27.92 -22.02
CA GLU A 201 11.65 27.07 -21.99
C GLU A 201 12.92 27.87 -22.32
N HIS A 202 13.92 27.72 -21.47
CA HIS A 202 15.28 28.27 -21.62
C HIS A 202 16.29 27.13 -21.74
N GLU A 203 17.24 27.27 -22.67
CA GLU A 203 18.37 26.35 -22.76
C GLU A 203 19.36 26.66 -21.63
N LEU A 204 19.64 25.67 -20.78
CA LEU A 204 20.72 25.74 -19.81
C LEU A 204 21.96 25.11 -20.43
N ARG A 205 23.05 25.89 -20.51
CA ARG A 205 24.40 25.39 -20.78
C ARG A 205 25.23 25.51 -19.50
N ALA A 206 25.89 24.43 -19.10
CA ALA A 206 26.71 24.41 -17.90
C ALA A 206 28.03 23.69 -18.16
N GLU A 207 29.14 24.34 -17.87
CA GLU A 207 30.48 23.77 -17.89
C GLU A 207 30.84 23.33 -16.47
N LEU A 208 30.92 22.02 -16.26
CA LEU A 208 31.35 21.45 -14.99
C LEU A 208 32.85 21.27 -15.03
N SER A 209 33.55 21.65 -13.97
CA SER A 209 34.98 21.43 -13.84
C SER A 209 35.39 20.95 -12.46
N SER A 210 36.49 20.19 -12.40
CA SER A 210 37.13 19.77 -11.16
C SER A 210 38.62 19.52 -11.39
N SER A 211 39.45 20.05 -10.51
CA SER A 211 40.88 19.80 -10.50
C SER A 211 41.24 18.84 -9.38
N THR A 212 41.96 17.77 -9.68
CA THR A 212 42.46 16.82 -8.67
C THR A 212 43.95 16.55 -8.81
N PRO A 213 44.68 16.27 -7.73
CA PRO A 213 46.11 15.97 -7.81
C PRO A 213 46.46 14.76 -8.69
N VAL A 214 45.53 13.81 -8.85
CA VAL A 214 45.77 12.54 -9.56
C VAL A 214 45.31 12.58 -11.03
N PHE A 215 44.20 13.28 -11.31
CA PHE A 215 43.59 13.32 -12.65
C PHE A 215 43.69 14.68 -13.33
N GLY A 216 44.40 15.65 -12.73
CA GLY A 216 44.50 16.99 -13.29
C GLY A 216 43.13 17.67 -13.39
N ASP A 217 42.98 18.51 -14.41
CA ASP A 217 41.77 19.26 -14.70
C ASP A 217 40.82 18.41 -15.56
N LEU A 218 39.62 18.19 -15.03
CA LEU A 218 38.53 17.49 -15.70
C LEU A 218 37.41 18.48 -15.95
N ALA A 219 36.86 18.47 -17.16
CA ALA A 219 35.73 19.29 -17.54
C ALA A 219 34.67 18.46 -18.27
N ASP A 220 33.44 18.97 -18.32
CA ASP A 220 32.36 18.44 -19.14
C ASP A 220 31.31 19.53 -19.42
N ASP A 221 30.71 19.47 -20.61
CA ASP A 221 29.67 20.40 -21.03
C ASP A 221 28.30 19.73 -20.92
N LEU A 222 27.40 20.35 -20.17
CA LEU A 222 26.02 19.93 -20.02
C LEU A 222 25.09 20.89 -20.74
N THR A 223 24.11 20.32 -21.44
CA THR A 223 22.98 21.06 -21.97
C THR A 223 21.67 20.45 -21.49
N GLY A 224 20.67 21.30 -21.27
CA GLY A 224 19.33 20.87 -20.95
C GLY A 224 18.38 22.04 -20.85
N THR A 225 17.25 21.85 -20.16
CA THR A 225 16.15 22.81 -20.21
C THR A 225 15.73 23.26 -18.82
N VAL A 226 15.62 24.57 -18.65
CA VAL A 226 14.97 25.22 -17.50
C VAL A 226 13.67 25.84 -17.99
N VAL A 227 12.55 25.42 -17.40
CA VAL A 227 11.22 26.00 -17.67
C VAL A 227 10.92 27.00 -16.56
N VAL A 228 10.69 28.25 -16.94
CA VAL A 228 10.16 29.26 -16.02
C VAL A 228 8.64 29.09 -15.96
N ASP A 229 8.11 28.74 -14.80
CA ASP A 229 6.68 28.50 -14.58
C ASP A 229 6.21 29.17 -13.29
N ARG A 230 5.30 30.13 -13.41
CA ARG A 230 4.70 30.85 -12.27
C ARG A 230 3.21 30.57 -12.13
N THR A 231 2.70 29.59 -12.87
CA THR A 231 1.30 29.20 -12.80
C THR A 231 1.05 28.47 -11.50
N VAL A 232 0.38 29.15 -10.57
CA VAL A 232 0.03 28.57 -9.27
C VAL A 232 -0.91 27.37 -9.43
N PRO A 233 -0.63 26.21 -8.81
CA PRO A 233 -1.51 25.07 -8.86
C PRO A 233 -2.83 25.36 -8.15
N VAL A 234 -3.94 24.84 -8.68
CA VAL A 234 -5.28 25.03 -8.12
C VAL A 234 -5.84 23.72 -7.56
N ILE A 235 -6.22 23.72 -6.29
CA ILE A 235 -6.94 22.58 -5.69
C ILE A 235 -8.37 22.58 -6.24
N GLY A 236 -8.68 21.63 -7.13
CA GLY A 236 -9.98 21.55 -7.79
C GLY A 236 -11.11 21.14 -6.84
N SER A 237 -10.81 20.37 -5.79
CA SER A 237 -11.74 20.13 -4.68
C SER A 237 -11.01 19.66 -3.43
N LEU A 238 -11.51 20.07 -2.26
CA LEU A 238 -11.14 19.53 -0.96
C LEU A 238 -12.35 18.86 -0.34
N THR A 239 -12.28 17.55 -0.13
CA THR A 239 -13.39 16.76 0.41
C THR A 239 -12.93 15.87 1.54
N LEU A 240 -13.85 15.60 2.46
CA LEU A 240 -13.67 14.65 3.55
C LEU A 240 -14.47 13.38 3.25
N SER A 241 -13.95 12.21 3.63
CA SER A 241 -14.73 10.97 3.54
C SER A 241 -15.97 10.97 4.44
N ARG A 242 -15.95 11.81 5.48
CA ARG A 242 -16.96 12.03 6.51
C ARG A 242 -16.80 13.44 7.06
N ASP A 243 -17.92 14.09 7.31
CA ASP A 243 -18.04 15.40 7.95
C ASP A 243 -18.12 15.31 9.48
N THR A 244 -18.34 14.12 10.05
CA THR A 244 -18.36 13.86 11.50
C THR A 244 -17.47 12.68 11.86
N ILE A 245 -16.65 12.83 12.92
CA ILE A 245 -15.78 11.78 13.45
C ILE A 245 -15.86 11.65 14.98
N TYR A 246 -15.55 10.45 15.47
CA TYR A 246 -15.56 10.10 16.90
C TYR A 246 -14.17 9.60 17.31
N PRO A 247 -13.30 10.45 17.90
CA PRO A 247 -11.87 10.12 18.10
C PRO A 247 -11.53 8.79 18.79
N PRO A 248 -12.34 8.25 19.72
CA PRO A 248 -12.07 6.96 20.34
C PRO A 248 -11.89 5.81 19.33
N ARG A 249 -10.84 5.01 19.51
CA ARG A 249 -10.50 3.90 18.60
C ARG A 249 -11.37 2.66 18.81
N ASP A 250 -12.65 2.73 18.45
CA ASP A 250 -13.61 1.63 18.59
C ASP A 250 -14.24 1.16 17.25
N LYS A 251 -13.71 1.66 16.13
CA LYS A 251 -14.11 1.39 14.74
C LYS A 251 -15.44 2.04 14.33
N TYR A 252 -16.04 2.87 15.16
CA TYR A 252 -17.18 3.70 14.83
C TYR A 252 -16.76 5.10 14.39
N LEU A 253 -16.55 5.27 13.08
CA LEU A 253 -16.29 6.60 12.47
C LEU A 253 -15.08 7.34 13.10
N ASP A 254 -14.05 6.59 13.50
CA ASP A 254 -12.88 7.09 14.25
C ASP A 254 -11.96 8.04 13.46
N ALA A 255 -12.23 8.21 12.16
CA ALA A 255 -11.35 8.94 11.26
C ALA A 255 -12.07 9.43 10.02
N THR A 256 -11.54 10.50 9.45
CA THR A 256 -11.86 10.98 8.12
C THR A 256 -10.62 10.99 7.25
N VAL A 257 -10.80 10.70 5.97
CA VAL A 257 -9.77 10.85 4.94
C VAL A 257 -9.98 12.19 4.27
N ILE A 258 -8.98 13.07 4.42
CA ILE A 258 -8.84 14.33 3.71
C ILE A 258 -8.42 14.01 2.29
N LYS A 259 -9.11 14.56 1.29
CA LYS A 259 -8.84 14.32 -0.13
C LYS A 259 -8.78 15.65 -0.87
N ALA A 260 -7.64 15.96 -1.46
CA ALA A 260 -7.46 17.08 -2.37
C ALA A 260 -7.34 16.55 -3.81
N ALA A 261 -8.17 17.06 -4.71
CA ALA A 261 -8.00 16.85 -6.15
C ALA A 261 -7.11 17.96 -6.71
N VAL A 262 -6.00 17.56 -7.33
CA VAL A 262 -4.88 18.46 -7.66
C VAL A 262 -4.39 18.21 -9.08
N PRO A 263 -3.68 19.15 -9.71
CA PRO A 263 -2.98 18.94 -10.98
C PRO A 263 -1.93 17.81 -10.93
N ALA A 264 -1.62 17.21 -12.09
CA ALA A 264 -0.77 16.03 -12.18
C ALA A 264 0.72 16.30 -11.83
N ASP A 265 1.16 17.53 -12.09
CA ASP A 265 2.47 18.14 -11.81
C ASP A 265 2.64 18.61 -10.36
N THR A 266 1.63 18.43 -9.51
CA THR A 266 1.77 18.69 -8.07
C THR A 266 2.78 17.71 -7.45
N VAL A 267 3.82 18.22 -6.77
CA VAL A 267 4.86 17.42 -6.08
C VAL A 267 4.68 17.34 -4.57
N GLY A 268 4.12 18.38 -3.97
CA GLY A 268 3.92 18.51 -2.52
C GLY A 268 2.47 18.82 -2.16
N GLY A 269 2.12 18.56 -0.89
CA GLY A 269 0.85 19.01 -0.34
C GLY A 269 0.82 18.82 1.15
N SER A 270 0.20 19.76 1.86
CA SER A 270 0.07 19.75 3.30
C SER A 270 -1.35 20.10 3.72
N TYR A 271 -1.72 19.67 4.92
CA TYR A 271 -2.95 20.09 5.58
C TYR A 271 -2.66 20.57 6.99
N VAL A 272 -3.51 21.48 7.46
CA VAL A 272 -3.64 21.86 8.86
C VAL A 272 -5.09 21.70 9.29
N VAL A 273 -5.29 21.42 10.58
CA VAL A 273 -6.61 21.42 11.20
C VAL A 273 -6.60 22.44 12.32
N GLU A 274 -7.55 23.37 12.26
CA GLU A 274 -7.67 24.50 13.17
C GLU A 274 -8.97 24.38 13.98
N ALA A 275 -8.88 24.75 15.27
CA ALA A 275 -10.05 24.99 16.09
C ALA A 275 -10.68 26.36 15.74
N VAL A 276 -11.90 26.62 16.24
CA VAL A 276 -12.65 27.86 15.98
C VAL A 276 -11.91 29.13 16.44
N ASP A 277 -11.02 29.02 17.42
CA ASP A 277 -10.17 30.10 17.92
C ASP A 277 -8.88 30.30 17.11
N GLY A 278 -8.66 29.50 16.06
CA GLY A 278 -7.46 29.52 15.23
C GLY A 278 -6.29 28.66 15.74
N GLU A 279 -6.46 27.90 16.83
CA GLU A 279 -5.42 26.97 17.30
C GLU A 279 -5.20 25.85 16.27
N VAL A 280 -3.97 25.69 15.76
CA VAL A 280 -3.59 24.54 14.92
C VAL A 280 -3.46 23.30 15.80
N VAL A 281 -4.47 22.43 15.74
CA VAL A 281 -4.54 21.20 16.55
C VAL A 281 -3.89 20.01 15.86
N ALA A 282 -3.83 20.00 14.53
CA ALA A 282 -3.16 18.95 13.77
C ALA A 282 -2.59 19.48 12.46
N SER A 283 -1.60 18.79 11.91
CA SER A 283 -1.08 19.04 10.57
C SER A 283 -0.37 17.82 10.03
N GLY A 284 -0.13 17.78 8.73
CA GLY A 284 0.70 16.77 8.10
C GLY A 284 0.72 16.91 6.59
N ASP A 285 1.35 15.94 5.93
CA ASP A 285 1.47 15.92 4.48
C ASP A 285 0.30 15.17 3.83
N LEU A 286 -0.05 15.61 2.61
CA LEU A 286 -1.00 14.95 1.73
C LEU A 286 -0.23 14.05 0.75
N GLU A 287 -0.37 12.75 0.93
CA GLU A 287 0.34 11.74 0.13
C GLU A 287 -0.37 11.51 -1.23
N LYS A 288 0.42 11.36 -2.31
CA LYS A 288 -0.13 11.03 -3.63
C LYS A 288 -0.75 9.63 -3.63
N ARG A 289 -2.04 9.56 -3.96
CA ARG A 289 -2.73 8.28 -4.14
C ARG A 289 -2.36 7.69 -5.49
N ARG A 290 -1.82 6.46 -5.46
CA ARG A 290 -1.36 5.74 -6.66
C ARG A 290 -2.45 5.66 -7.73
N GLY A 291 -2.09 6.06 -8.95
CA GLY A 291 -2.95 5.96 -10.14
C GLY A 291 -4.08 7.00 -10.20
N THR A 292 -4.00 8.07 -9.41
CA THR A 292 -5.00 9.15 -9.38
C THR A 292 -4.33 10.49 -9.14
N ASP A 293 -4.97 11.58 -9.56
CA ASP A 293 -4.57 12.96 -9.24
C ASP A 293 -5.14 13.44 -7.89
N LEU A 294 -5.21 12.51 -6.94
CA LEU A 294 -5.67 12.77 -5.59
C LEU A 294 -4.49 12.73 -4.63
N ARG A 295 -4.44 13.71 -3.72
CA ARG A 295 -3.61 13.65 -2.53
C ARG A 295 -4.46 13.43 -1.28
N VAL A 296 -4.00 12.57 -0.39
CA VAL A 296 -4.81 12.10 0.74
C VAL A 296 -4.04 12.07 2.05
N ALA A 297 -4.76 12.34 3.14
CA ALA A 297 -4.29 12.12 4.50
C ALA A 297 -5.42 11.54 5.36
N THR A 298 -5.08 10.79 6.40
CA THR A 298 -6.07 10.29 7.37
C THR A 298 -5.92 11.03 8.67
N TRP A 299 -6.99 11.68 9.12
CA TRP A 299 -7.03 12.37 10.40
C TRP A 299 -8.06 11.72 11.33
N ARG A 300 -7.70 11.60 12.61
CA ARG A 300 -8.43 10.83 13.63
C ARG A 300 -9.11 11.69 14.70
N GLY A 301 -9.17 13.01 14.51
CA GLY A 301 -9.68 13.91 15.54
C GLY A 301 -8.78 13.94 16.78
N THR A 302 -7.47 13.80 16.58
CA THR A 302 -6.47 13.85 17.64
C THR A 302 -5.46 14.96 17.38
N ARG A 303 -4.91 15.52 18.46
CA ARG A 303 -3.76 16.42 18.43
C ARG A 303 -2.50 15.69 17.99
N ARG A 304 -1.42 16.45 17.73
CA ARG A 304 -0.09 15.90 17.38
C ARG A 304 0.48 14.98 18.48
N ASP A 305 0.17 15.24 19.74
CA ASP A 305 0.57 14.40 20.89
C ASP A 305 -0.29 13.11 21.03
N GLY A 306 -1.30 12.94 20.18
CA GLY A 306 -2.22 11.81 20.18
C GLY A 306 -3.43 11.94 21.11
N THR A 307 -3.57 13.06 21.82
CA THR A 307 -4.76 13.34 22.66
C THR A 307 -6.01 13.56 21.80
N SER A 308 -7.15 13.06 22.25
CA SER A 308 -8.43 13.24 21.55
C SER A 308 -8.91 14.68 21.68
N LEU A 309 -9.40 15.24 20.58
CA LEU A 309 -9.97 16.58 20.59
C LEU A 309 -11.36 16.61 21.24
N PRO A 310 -11.73 17.74 21.88
CA PRO A 310 -13.06 17.93 22.41
C PRO A 310 -14.13 18.00 21.31
N THR A 311 -15.39 17.89 21.72
CA THR A 311 -16.51 18.08 20.80
C THR A 311 -16.49 19.50 20.26
N GLY A 312 -16.51 19.66 18.94
CA GLY A 312 -16.46 20.96 18.29
C GLY A 312 -16.40 20.85 16.77
N GLU A 313 -16.55 21.98 16.10
CA GLU A 313 -16.28 22.11 14.67
C GLU A 313 -14.84 22.54 14.46
N TYR A 314 -14.18 21.93 13.47
CA TYR A 314 -12.79 22.19 13.12
C TYR A 314 -12.68 22.49 11.63
N VAL A 315 -11.80 23.42 11.28
CA VAL A 315 -11.50 23.80 9.90
C VAL A 315 -10.30 23.00 9.42
N VAL A 316 -10.47 22.27 8.33
CA VAL A 316 -9.37 21.60 7.62
C VAL A 316 -8.97 22.47 6.45
N ARG A 317 -7.73 22.97 6.47
CA ARG A 317 -7.14 23.75 5.39
C ARG A 317 -6.06 22.94 4.68
N ALA A 318 -6.02 23.00 3.36
CA ALA A 318 -5.03 22.31 2.54
C ALA A 318 -4.36 23.27 1.56
N GLU A 319 -3.08 23.02 1.31
CA GLU A 319 -2.24 23.73 0.34
C GLU A 319 -1.39 22.71 -0.44
N VAL A 320 -1.03 23.03 -1.68
CA VAL A 320 -0.21 22.19 -2.54
C VAL A 320 0.88 22.96 -3.25
N GLU A 321 1.94 22.25 -3.65
CA GLU A 321 3.13 22.78 -4.31
C GLU A 321 3.42 21.99 -5.59
N ASP A 322 3.71 22.68 -6.69
CA ASP A 322 4.07 22.07 -7.99
C ASP A 322 5.59 21.86 -8.16
N GLU A 323 6.00 21.30 -9.30
CA GLU A 323 7.43 21.08 -9.62
C GLU A 323 8.26 22.37 -9.68
N ALA A 324 7.62 23.52 -9.95
CA ALA A 324 8.26 24.82 -10.05
C ALA A 324 8.39 25.55 -8.70
N GLY A 325 7.80 25.00 -7.64
CA GLY A 325 7.78 25.59 -6.30
C GLY A 325 6.63 26.58 -6.08
N ASN A 326 5.66 26.68 -6.99
CA ASN A 326 4.48 27.52 -6.79
C ASN A 326 3.52 26.88 -5.78
N ARG A 327 2.96 27.71 -4.90
CA ARG A 327 2.03 27.27 -3.86
C ARG A 327 0.61 27.72 -4.13
N SER A 328 -0.33 26.79 -4.05
CA SER A 328 -1.76 27.09 -4.16
C SER A 328 -2.23 28.04 -3.07
N ALA A 329 -3.26 28.83 -3.34
CA ALA A 329 -4.05 29.42 -2.27
C ALA A 329 -4.67 28.31 -1.39
N PRO A 330 -4.79 28.53 -0.06
CA PRO A 330 -5.41 27.54 0.81
C PRO A 330 -6.88 27.32 0.46
N VAL A 331 -7.30 26.05 0.49
CA VAL A 331 -8.71 25.66 0.39
C VAL A 331 -9.15 25.01 1.70
N GLU A 332 -10.38 25.29 2.12
CA GLU A 332 -10.91 24.89 3.42
C GLU A 332 -12.18 24.03 3.33
N THR A 333 -12.38 23.21 4.35
CA THR A 333 -13.61 22.47 4.61
C THR A 333 -13.76 22.26 6.11
N THR A 334 -14.93 21.84 6.59
CA THR A 334 -15.19 21.67 8.03
C THR A 334 -15.44 20.21 8.41
N VAL A 335 -15.14 19.90 9.66
CA VAL A 335 -15.37 18.58 10.26
C VAL A 335 -15.82 18.73 11.71
N ALA A 336 -16.90 18.05 12.05
CA ALA A 336 -17.38 17.92 13.42
C ALA A 336 -16.61 16.78 14.12
N VAL A 337 -15.98 17.11 15.23
CA VAL A 337 -15.46 16.13 16.18
C VAL A 337 -16.50 15.96 17.28
N VAL A 338 -16.84 14.71 17.61
CA VAL A 338 -17.74 14.39 18.72
C VAL A 338 -17.00 13.50 19.70
N ALA A 339 -16.75 13.99 20.91
CA ALA A 339 -16.05 13.29 21.99
C ALA A 339 -16.93 12.23 22.65
N GLN A 340 -17.38 11.26 21.85
CA GLN A 340 -18.17 10.12 22.29
C GLN A 340 -17.52 8.82 21.84
N ARG A 341 -17.73 7.77 22.62
CA ARG A 341 -17.32 6.40 22.30
C ARG A 341 -18.51 5.47 22.22
N LEU A 342 -18.37 4.45 21.38
CA LEU A 342 -19.29 3.35 21.30
C LEU A 342 -19.19 2.47 22.55
N ARG A 343 -20.33 2.22 23.19
CA ARG A 343 -20.47 1.31 24.34
C ARG A 343 -21.60 0.33 24.11
N GLN A 344 -21.38 -0.91 24.54
CA GLN A 344 -22.45 -1.90 24.57
C GLN A 344 -23.37 -1.66 25.76
N HIS A 345 -24.66 -1.49 25.47
CA HIS A 345 -25.70 -1.35 26.47
C HIS A 345 -26.68 -2.52 26.37
N LYS A 346 -26.94 -3.16 27.51
CA LYS A 346 -27.89 -4.28 27.59
C LYS A 346 -29.31 -3.75 27.63
N PHE A 347 -30.21 -4.38 26.88
CA PHE A 347 -31.64 -4.14 27.00
C PHE A 347 -32.40 -5.43 27.34
N ASP A 348 -33.60 -5.26 27.89
CA ASP A 348 -34.46 -6.34 28.36
C ASP A 348 -35.94 -5.93 28.20
N LEU A 349 -36.56 -6.40 27.10
CA LEU A 349 -37.95 -6.09 26.76
C LEU A 349 -38.84 -7.24 27.24
N ARG A 350 -39.89 -6.92 27.98
CA ARG A 350 -40.93 -7.85 28.39
C ARG A 350 -42.20 -7.51 27.63
N MET A 351 -42.83 -8.52 27.03
CA MET A 351 -44.09 -8.39 26.32
C MET A 351 -45.09 -9.42 26.81
N ARG A 352 -46.35 -9.00 26.91
CA ARG A 352 -47.47 -9.93 27.01
C ARG A 352 -47.71 -10.54 25.63
N PRO A 353 -47.94 -11.86 25.51
CA PRO A 353 -48.16 -12.50 24.22
C PRO A 353 -49.27 -11.87 23.37
N ALA A 354 -50.35 -11.39 24.01
CA ALA A 354 -51.43 -10.70 23.30
C ALA A 354 -51.01 -9.34 22.70
N ASP A 355 -50.06 -8.62 23.33
CA ASP A 355 -49.58 -7.32 22.83
C ASP A 355 -48.51 -7.49 21.74
N ALA A 356 -47.80 -8.62 21.75
CA ALA A 356 -46.78 -8.93 20.76
C ALA A 356 -47.37 -9.50 19.46
N GLU A 357 -48.63 -9.95 19.46
CA GLU A 357 -49.29 -10.55 18.29
C GLU A 357 -49.50 -9.49 17.18
N ILE A 358 -48.89 -9.72 16.02
CA ILE A 358 -49.06 -8.89 14.82
C ILE A 358 -50.09 -9.53 13.89
N HIS A 359 -50.08 -10.85 13.78
CA HIS A 359 -50.97 -11.60 12.89
C HIS A 359 -51.23 -13.00 13.45
N ARG A 360 -52.38 -13.60 13.08
CA ARG A 360 -52.73 -14.96 13.48
C ARG A 360 -53.31 -15.74 12.31
N ASN A 361 -52.99 -17.03 12.26
CA ASN A 361 -53.63 -18.01 11.40
C ASN A 361 -54.08 -19.21 12.24
N VAL A 362 -55.38 -19.42 12.35
CA VAL A 362 -55.98 -20.42 13.22
C VAL A 362 -56.93 -21.28 12.40
N GLY A 363 -56.62 -22.57 12.30
CA GLY A 363 -57.47 -23.51 11.61
C GLY A 363 -58.83 -23.70 12.32
N ARG A 364 -59.86 -24.11 11.57
CA ARG A 364 -61.24 -24.21 12.06
C ARG A 364 -61.40 -25.16 13.25
N CYS A 365 -60.57 -26.21 13.32
CA CYS A 365 -60.56 -27.18 14.42
C CYS A 365 -59.84 -26.66 15.68
N SER A 366 -59.19 -25.51 15.60
CA SER A 366 -58.34 -24.98 16.65
C SER A 366 -58.88 -23.70 17.28
N ARG A 367 -58.20 -23.22 18.33
CA ARG A 367 -58.51 -21.95 18.97
C ARG A 367 -57.24 -21.30 19.51
N LEU A 368 -57.10 -20.02 19.22
CA LEU A 368 -56.25 -19.10 19.98
C LEU A 368 -57.12 -18.40 21.02
N LYS A 369 -56.68 -18.33 22.27
CA LYS A 369 -57.47 -17.75 23.36
C LYS A 369 -56.63 -16.83 24.24
N SER A 370 -57.15 -15.64 24.51
CA SER A 370 -56.65 -14.78 25.59
C SER A 370 -57.77 -14.48 26.60
N PRO A 371 -57.50 -14.50 27.92
CA PRO A 371 -56.30 -15.04 28.54
C PRO A 371 -56.17 -16.56 28.28
N SER A 372 -54.96 -17.08 28.49
CA SER A 372 -54.63 -18.51 28.38
C SER A 372 -55.45 -19.36 29.36
N SER A 373 -55.30 -20.68 29.33
CA SER A 373 -56.06 -21.53 30.26
C SER A 373 -55.74 -21.28 31.74
N ARG A 374 -54.56 -20.68 32.01
CA ARG A 374 -54.08 -20.23 33.32
C ARG A 374 -54.65 -18.89 33.78
N ARG A 375 -55.45 -18.22 32.95
CA ARG A 375 -56.15 -16.94 33.27
C ARG A 375 -55.24 -15.77 33.64
N LEU A 376 -53.96 -15.79 33.25
CA LEU A 376 -53.06 -14.66 33.42
C LEU A 376 -53.41 -13.53 32.44
N PRO A 377 -53.45 -12.25 32.85
CA PRO A 377 -53.75 -11.15 31.94
C PRO A 377 -52.75 -11.05 30.78
N GLY A 378 -53.26 -10.93 29.55
CA GLY A 378 -52.45 -10.81 28.32
C GLY A 378 -51.72 -12.09 27.87
N SER A 379 -51.91 -13.21 28.59
CA SER A 379 -51.42 -14.51 28.14
C SER A 379 -52.25 -15.07 26.98
N VAL A 380 -51.66 -16.00 26.23
CA VAL A 380 -52.28 -16.60 25.06
C VAL A 380 -52.17 -18.12 25.12
N GLY A 381 -53.32 -18.80 25.00
CA GLY A 381 -53.44 -20.25 24.88
C GLY A 381 -53.58 -20.66 23.41
N TYR A 382 -52.71 -21.56 22.98
CA TYR A 382 -52.67 -22.19 21.67
C TYR A 382 -53.30 -23.58 21.78
N PHE A 383 -54.46 -23.80 21.18
CA PHE A 383 -55.20 -25.06 21.31
C PHE A 383 -55.48 -25.69 19.94
N SER A 384 -54.71 -26.71 19.59
CA SER A 384 -55.01 -27.58 18.45
C SER A 384 -56.10 -28.61 18.80
N GLU A 385 -56.85 -29.02 17.78
CA GLU A 385 -57.93 -30.02 17.83
C GLU A 385 -58.88 -29.80 19.02
N LEU A 386 -59.31 -28.55 19.18
CA LEU A 386 -60.25 -28.19 20.23
C LEU A 386 -61.69 -28.51 19.82
N ARG A 387 -62.01 -28.40 18.52
CA ARG A 387 -63.37 -28.56 17.98
C ARG A 387 -63.55 -29.82 17.12
N CYS A 388 -62.52 -30.22 16.38
CA CYS A 388 -62.50 -31.39 15.49
C CYS A 388 -61.07 -31.91 15.29
N SER A 389 -60.89 -33.03 14.57
CA SER A 389 -59.62 -33.74 14.38
C SER A 389 -59.05 -33.67 12.95
N ARG A 390 -59.44 -32.67 12.14
CA ARG A 390 -58.92 -32.51 10.77
C ARG A 390 -57.54 -31.87 10.82
N SER A 391 -56.48 -32.64 10.54
CA SER A 391 -55.08 -32.22 10.65
C SER A 391 -54.74 -30.91 9.92
N ALA A 392 -55.20 -30.74 8.67
CA ALA A 392 -54.98 -29.52 7.88
C ALA A 392 -55.60 -28.26 8.52
N GLU A 393 -56.69 -28.42 9.28
CA GLU A 393 -57.41 -27.35 9.97
C GLU A 393 -57.08 -27.30 11.48
N ALA A 394 -56.10 -28.07 11.93
CA ALA A 394 -55.73 -28.22 13.33
C ALA A 394 -54.52 -27.36 13.74
N HIS A 395 -54.09 -26.40 12.93
CA HIS A 395 -52.98 -25.52 13.26
C HIS A 395 -53.41 -24.31 14.09
N VAL A 396 -52.51 -23.80 14.93
CA VAL A 396 -52.57 -22.48 15.55
C VAL A 396 -51.22 -21.82 15.37
N VAL A 397 -51.17 -20.71 14.65
CA VAL A 397 -49.94 -19.98 14.37
C VAL A 397 -50.17 -18.50 14.62
N THR A 398 -49.20 -17.84 15.25
CA THR A 398 -49.16 -16.37 15.37
C THR A 398 -47.80 -15.86 14.93
N SER A 399 -47.80 -14.74 14.22
CA SER A 399 -46.62 -13.91 14.02
C SER A 399 -46.64 -12.82 15.08
N ASN A 400 -45.50 -12.64 15.74
CA ASN A 400 -45.34 -11.73 16.85
C ASN A 400 -44.15 -10.82 16.58
N GLY A 401 -44.11 -9.63 17.18
CA GLY A 401 -42.95 -8.78 17.07
C GLY A 401 -42.86 -7.71 18.15
N VAL A 402 -41.70 -7.05 18.16
CA VAL A 402 -41.42 -5.96 19.08
C VAL A 402 -40.44 -4.99 18.46
N TYR A 403 -40.64 -3.69 18.70
CA TYR A 403 -39.67 -2.67 18.39
C TYR A 403 -38.48 -2.74 19.35
N LEU A 404 -37.27 -2.66 18.79
CA LEU A 404 -36.03 -2.59 19.54
C LEU A 404 -35.67 -1.12 19.80
N PRO A 405 -34.99 -0.83 20.92
CA PRO A 405 -34.41 0.48 21.12
C PRO A 405 -33.28 0.70 20.10
N PRO A 406 -33.16 1.89 19.47
CA PRO A 406 -32.21 2.13 18.36
C PRO A 406 -30.75 1.97 18.82
N THR A 407 -29.85 1.71 17.87
CA THR A 407 -28.41 1.50 18.11
C THR A 407 -27.60 2.45 17.24
N ALA A 408 -26.51 3.00 17.77
CA ALA A 408 -25.74 4.05 17.10
C ALA A 408 -25.04 3.57 15.81
N ASP A 409 -24.69 2.29 15.74
CA ASP A 409 -23.94 1.66 14.63
C ASP A 409 -24.81 0.78 13.73
N GLY A 410 -26.12 0.69 13.98
CA GLY A 410 -27.02 -0.23 13.29
C GLY A 410 -26.82 -1.71 13.65
N HIS A 411 -26.08 -2.04 14.72
CA HIS A 411 -25.76 -3.42 15.13
C HIS A 411 -26.30 -3.79 16.52
N TYR A 412 -26.89 -4.97 16.59
CA TYR A 412 -27.36 -5.66 17.78
C TYR A 412 -26.53 -6.93 18.00
N LYS A 413 -26.33 -7.30 19.27
CA LYS A 413 -25.56 -8.50 19.63
C LYS A 413 -26.32 -9.37 20.61
N LYS A 414 -26.20 -10.68 20.41
CA LYS A 414 -26.69 -11.72 21.34
C LYS A 414 -28.18 -11.56 21.66
N LEU A 415 -29.00 -11.31 20.63
CA LEU A 415 -30.46 -11.26 20.79
C LEU A 415 -30.94 -12.65 21.24
N GLN A 416 -31.72 -12.71 22.31
CA GLN A 416 -32.25 -13.96 22.85
C GLN A 416 -33.70 -13.76 23.26
N LEU A 417 -34.59 -14.46 22.57
CA LEU A 417 -35.98 -14.58 22.98
C LEU A 417 -36.09 -15.62 24.09
N ARG A 418 -36.86 -15.27 25.12
CA ARG A 418 -37.27 -16.19 26.17
C ARG A 418 -38.78 -16.26 26.17
N VAL A 419 -39.29 -17.48 26.36
CA VAL A 419 -40.72 -17.76 26.32
C VAL A 419 -41.08 -18.42 27.64
N THR A 420 -41.90 -17.75 28.45
CA THR A 420 -42.46 -18.35 29.67
C THR A 420 -43.78 -19.00 29.31
N GLY A 421 -43.84 -20.32 29.46
CA GLY A 421 -45.02 -21.10 29.10
C GLY A 421 -44.82 -22.59 29.29
N GLY A 422 -45.86 -23.36 28.97
CA GLY A 422 -45.85 -24.81 29.07
C GLY A 422 -47.15 -25.43 28.60
N ARG A 423 -47.31 -26.73 28.90
CA ARG A 423 -48.57 -27.44 28.68
C ARG A 423 -49.75 -26.66 29.26
N SER A 424 -50.82 -26.58 28.48
CA SER A 424 -52.10 -26.02 28.91
C SER A 424 -52.71 -26.79 30.10
N GLN A 425 -53.39 -26.09 31.01
CA GLN A 425 -54.21 -26.73 32.06
C GLN A 425 -55.41 -27.50 31.48
N ARG A 426 -55.82 -27.22 30.24
CA ARG A 426 -56.92 -27.90 29.53
C ARG A 426 -56.42 -28.97 28.54
N HIS A 427 -55.18 -29.43 28.70
CA HIS A 427 -54.61 -30.49 27.88
C HIS A 427 -55.24 -31.85 28.26
N ARG A 428 -55.78 -32.59 27.27
CA ARG A 428 -56.31 -33.96 27.48
C ARG A 428 -55.18 -34.97 27.29
N ASN A 429 -55.23 -36.12 27.96
CA ASN A 429 -54.22 -37.18 27.79
C ASN A 429 -54.31 -37.72 26.35
N GLY A 430 -53.19 -37.75 25.61
CA GLY A 430 -53.15 -38.23 24.22
C GLY A 430 -51.99 -37.66 23.39
N ALA A 431 -52.00 -36.34 23.12
CA ALA A 431 -50.95 -35.66 22.34
C ALA A 431 -49.77 -35.20 23.21
N LEU A 432 -48.56 -35.07 22.63
CA LEU A 432 -47.42 -34.45 23.31
C LEU A 432 -47.52 -32.92 23.17
N PRO A 433 -47.62 -32.15 24.26
CA PRO A 433 -47.67 -30.70 24.17
C PRO A 433 -46.31 -30.13 23.77
N TYR A 434 -46.30 -29.42 22.65
CA TYR A 434 -45.19 -28.65 22.13
C TYR A 434 -45.64 -27.29 21.63
N LEU A 435 -44.70 -26.36 21.52
CA LEU A 435 -44.83 -25.13 20.77
C LEU A 435 -43.55 -24.96 19.95
N VAL A 436 -43.67 -24.65 18.66
CA VAL A 436 -42.51 -24.35 17.81
C VAL A 436 -42.38 -22.84 17.69
N VAL A 437 -41.16 -22.34 17.78
CA VAL A 437 -40.81 -20.92 17.64
C VAL A 437 -39.78 -20.79 16.53
N HIS A 438 -39.95 -19.80 15.66
CA HIS A 438 -39.01 -19.39 14.63
C HIS A 438 -38.78 -17.89 14.71
N PHE A 439 -37.57 -17.42 14.43
CA PHE A 439 -37.37 -16.01 14.08
C PHE A 439 -37.65 -15.81 12.60
N GLU A 440 -38.08 -14.62 12.22
CA GLU A 440 -38.15 -14.21 10.82
C GLU A 440 -36.94 -13.33 10.50
N ASN A 441 -36.16 -13.70 9.49
CA ASN A 441 -35.04 -12.90 9.03
C ASN A 441 -35.49 -11.75 8.11
N ARG A 442 -34.57 -10.84 7.79
CA ARG A 442 -34.82 -9.68 6.90
C ARG A 442 -35.33 -10.01 5.48
N LYS A 443 -35.28 -11.27 5.05
CA LYS A 443 -35.81 -11.73 3.76
C LYS A 443 -37.20 -12.37 3.90
N GLY A 444 -37.85 -12.22 5.07
CA GLY A 444 -39.12 -12.85 5.39
C GLY A 444 -39.04 -14.38 5.57
N ARG A 445 -37.84 -14.95 5.74
CA ARG A 445 -37.67 -16.40 5.90
C ARG A 445 -37.62 -16.77 7.38
N LEU A 446 -38.29 -17.86 7.72
CA LEU A 446 -38.22 -18.44 9.05
C LEU A 446 -36.88 -19.14 9.28
N VAL A 447 -36.20 -18.77 10.36
CA VAL A 447 -34.89 -19.27 10.78
C VAL A 447 -34.94 -19.65 12.26
N GLU A 448 -33.88 -20.32 12.75
CA GLU A 448 -33.67 -20.56 14.19
C GLU A 448 -34.85 -21.26 14.87
N ARG A 449 -35.23 -22.42 14.31
CA ARG A 449 -36.34 -23.24 14.80
C ARG A 449 -36.01 -23.80 16.19
N THR A 450 -36.84 -23.46 17.18
CA THR A 450 -36.79 -24.05 18.52
C THR A 450 -38.12 -24.70 18.87
N GLN A 451 -38.10 -25.94 19.37
CA GLN A 451 -39.30 -26.61 19.88
C GLN A 451 -39.31 -26.62 21.41
N LEU A 452 -40.33 -26.00 21.99
CA LEU A 452 -40.55 -25.93 23.43
C LEU A 452 -41.29 -27.18 23.91
N GLY A 453 -40.80 -27.80 24.98
CA GLY A 453 -41.39 -28.99 25.56
C GLY A 453 -42.54 -28.72 26.55
N ARG A 454 -43.06 -29.80 27.13
CA ARG A 454 -44.26 -29.80 27.98
C ARG A 454 -44.17 -29.03 29.30
N ARG A 455 -42.98 -28.89 29.87
CA ARG A 455 -42.80 -28.32 31.22
C ARG A 455 -43.11 -26.83 31.22
N TYR A 456 -43.86 -26.40 32.22
CA TYR A 456 -44.09 -24.98 32.46
C TYR A 456 -42.84 -24.35 33.06
N ARG A 457 -42.14 -23.51 32.28
CA ARG A 457 -40.90 -22.81 32.69
C ARG A 457 -40.57 -21.66 31.73
N GLU A 458 -39.54 -20.88 32.06
CA GLU A 458 -38.87 -19.99 31.11
C GLU A 458 -38.01 -20.85 30.16
N TRP A 459 -38.34 -20.83 28.87
CA TRP A 459 -37.53 -21.39 27.80
C TRP A 459 -36.61 -20.32 27.25
N ARG A 460 -35.33 -20.66 27.07
CA ARG A 460 -34.33 -19.77 26.48
C ARG A 460 -33.99 -20.30 25.10
N LEU A 461 -34.27 -19.52 24.07
CA LEU A 461 -33.88 -19.85 22.71
C LEU A 461 -32.40 -19.55 22.50
N ASP A 462 -31.86 -20.04 21.40
CA ASP A 462 -30.52 -19.72 20.96
C ASP A 462 -30.36 -18.22 20.69
N LYS A 463 -29.11 -17.77 20.80
CA LYS A 463 -28.77 -16.37 20.57
C LYS A 463 -28.64 -16.14 19.07
N VAL A 464 -29.31 -15.11 18.58
CA VAL A 464 -29.30 -14.69 17.18
C VAL A 464 -28.60 -13.34 17.02
N GLY A 465 -28.14 -13.05 15.80
CA GLY A 465 -27.46 -11.82 15.43
C GLY A 465 -28.39 -10.82 14.74
N ASP A 466 -27.78 -9.94 13.94
CA ASP A 466 -28.47 -8.87 13.21
C ASP A 466 -29.37 -9.37 12.07
N GLU A 467 -29.23 -10.62 11.66
CA GLU A 467 -29.97 -11.20 10.55
C GLU A 467 -31.49 -11.23 10.75
N VAL A 468 -31.95 -11.20 12.02
CA VAL A 468 -33.36 -11.18 12.41
C VAL A 468 -33.91 -9.79 12.73
N VAL A 469 -33.06 -8.75 12.68
CA VAL A 469 -33.47 -7.36 12.95
C VAL A 469 -33.86 -6.69 11.65
N HIS A 470 -35.13 -6.35 11.54
CA HIS A 470 -35.69 -5.58 10.44
C HIS A 470 -35.45 -4.09 10.67
N ASP A 471 -35.22 -3.36 9.58
CA ASP A 471 -35.00 -1.91 9.59
C ASP A 471 -33.96 -1.42 10.62
N ARG A 472 -32.86 -2.16 10.78
CA ARG A 472 -31.83 -1.94 11.81
C ARG A 472 -31.20 -0.52 11.87
N LYS A 473 -31.33 0.28 10.80
CA LYS A 473 -30.83 1.66 10.71
C LYS A 473 -31.94 2.72 10.81
N ALA A 474 -33.20 2.30 10.88
CA ALA A 474 -34.32 3.21 11.09
C ALA A 474 -34.43 3.59 12.56
N GLU A 475 -35.27 4.57 12.86
CA GLU A 475 -35.57 4.99 14.24
C GLU A 475 -36.29 3.89 15.03
N ARG A 476 -36.97 2.97 14.33
CA ARG A 476 -37.82 1.92 14.91
C ARG A 476 -37.48 0.54 14.35
N PRO A 477 -36.27 0.02 14.64
CA PRO A 477 -35.91 -1.34 14.25
C PRO A 477 -36.79 -2.34 15.01
N TYR A 478 -37.05 -3.51 14.44
CA TYR A 478 -37.93 -4.50 15.06
C TYR A 478 -37.50 -5.94 14.77
N VAL A 479 -38.01 -6.87 15.58
CA VAL A 479 -37.81 -8.31 15.40
C VAL A 479 -39.16 -8.97 15.31
N ILE A 480 -39.30 -9.93 14.38
CA ILE A 480 -40.48 -10.78 14.24
C ILE A 480 -40.10 -12.22 14.60
N TRP A 481 -40.99 -12.88 15.34
CA TRP A 481 -40.92 -14.32 15.56
C TRP A 481 -42.31 -14.95 15.38
N VAL A 482 -42.32 -16.14 14.81
CA VAL A 482 -43.53 -16.94 14.59
C VAL A 482 -43.57 -18.04 15.62
N VAL A 483 -44.73 -18.23 16.26
CA VAL A 483 -44.98 -19.39 17.10
C VAL A 483 -46.16 -20.19 16.57
N GLY A 484 -46.11 -21.50 16.73
CA GLY A 484 -47.24 -22.33 16.34
C GLY A 484 -47.16 -23.78 16.79
N LEU A 485 -48.30 -24.45 16.65
CA LEU A 485 -48.47 -25.87 16.96
C LEU A 485 -49.62 -26.49 16.15
N SER A 486 -49.67 -27.81 16.12
CA SER A 486 -50.71 -28.61 15.48
C SER A 486 -50.90 -29.95 16.21
N GLU A 487 -51.59 -30.91 15.59
CA GLU A 487 -51.64 -32.33 16.02
C GLU A 487 -52.15 -32.51 17.47
N GLY A 488 -53.18 -31.77 17.84
CA GLY A 488 -53.80 -31.85 19.16
C GLY A 488 -52.97 -31.26 20.31
N SER A 489 -51.79 -30.66 20.01
CA SER A 489 -50.97 -29.97 21.02
C SER A 489 -51.72 -28.78 21.63
N ARG A 490 -51.56 -28.58 22.94
CA ARG A 490 -52.15 -27.45 23.69
C ARG A 490 -51.12 -26.79 24.61
N TYR A 491 -50.86 -25.51 24.38
CA TYR A 491 -49.80 -24.76 25.05
C TYR A 491 -50.32 -23.42 25.57
N ASP A 492 -49.90 -23.01 26.76
CA ASP A 492 -50.13 -21.65 27.26
C ASP A 492 -48.79 -20.90 27.26
N VAL A 493 -48.81 -19.68 26.71
CA VAL A 493 -47.70 -18.74 26.75
C VAL A 493 -48.14 -17.53 27.57
N ASP A 494 -47.33 -17.17 28.56
CA ASP A 494 -47.68 -16.12 29.51
C ASP A 494 -46.78 -14.88 29.37
N GLU A 495 -45.52 -15.03 28.96
CA GLU A 495 -44.59 -13.91 28.73
C GLU A 495 -43.65 -14.22 27.57
N TYR A 496 -43.40 -13.20 26.74
CA TYR A 496 -42.21 -13.13 25.91
C TYR A 496 -41.21 -12.14 26.50
N ARG A 497 -39.93 -12.49 26.50
CA ARG A 497 -38.86 -11.61 26.99
C ARG A 497 -37.69 -11.61 26.03
N LEU A 498 -37.43 -10.49 25.40
CA LEU A 498 -36.34 -10.32 24.44
C LEU A 498 -35.18 -9.55 25.08
N ARG A 499 -33.99 -10.15 25.08
CA ARG A 499 -32.77 -9.57 25.66
C ARG A 499 -31.69 -9.45 24.61
N GLY A 500 -30.84 -8.45 24.74
CA GLY A 500 -29.69 -8.29 23.86
C GLY A 500 -28.79 -7.15 24.27
N PHE A 501 -27.86 -6.82 23.40
CA PHE A 501 -27.00 -5.66 23.50
C PHE A 501 -27.19 -4.79 22.27
N ARG A 502 -27.25 -3.48 22.49
CA ARG A 502 -27.15 -2.46 21.44
C ARG A 502 -25.90 -1.62 21.67
N SER A 503 -25.40 -0.99 20.63
CA SER A 503 -24.36 0.02 20.76
C SER A 503 -25.00 1.39 21.01
N VAL A 504 -24.48 2.11 21.99
CA VAL A 504 -24.88 3.49 22.29
C VAL A 504 -23.64 4.36 22.35
N LEU A 505 -23.78 5.61 21.95
CA LEU A 505 -22.75 6.61 22.15
C LEU A 505 -22.77 7.10 23.60
N LYS A 506 -21.58 7.27 24.16
CA LYS A 506 -21.36 7.79 25.51
C LYS A 506 -20.25 8.81 25.47
N ASP A 507 -20.47 9.94 26.12
CA ASP A 507 -19.48 11.01 26.25
C ASP A 507 -18.19 10.46 26.88
N VAL A 508 -17.07 10.94 26.36
CA VAL A 508 -15.75 10.70 26.89
C VAL A 508 -15.28 11.99 27.53
N PRO A 509 -14.76 11.95 28.77
CA PRO A 509 -14.10 13.11 29.35
C PRO A 509 -12.98 13.57 28.40
N THR A 510 -12.99 14.85 28.07
CA THR A 510 -11.90 15.50 27.35
C THR A 510 -11.15 16.33 28.37
N ASP A 511 -9.84 16.06 28.51
CA ASP A 511 -8.95 16.79 29.41
C ASP A 511 -8.51 18.14 28.81
#